data_AF-A0A2N6LBQ8-F1
#
_entry.id   AF-A0A2N6LBQ8-F1
#
_cell.length_a   1.000
_cell.length_b   1.000
_cell.length_c   1.000
_cell.angle_alpha   90.00
_cell.angle_beta   90.00
_cell.angle_gamma   90.00
#
_symmetry.space_group_name_H-M   'P 1'
#
loop_
_entity.id
_entity.type
_entity.pdbx_description
1 polymer ?
#
loop_
_entity_poly.entity_id
_entity_poly.type
_entity_poly.pdbx_seq_one_letter_code
_entity_poly.pdbx_strand_id
1 'polypeptide(L)'
;MKHYSDAWIEEWCQENGWTDLFIERCNSYWAFPPGAVMPEPIPMQVLRVIKAQKGLTCEERFWSITAVIATMIAAFVTYWLRCPIPLVAAFAFNAVTVAQLEVEDAY
;
A
#
# COMPACT_ATOMS: atom_id res chain seq x y z
N MET A 1 -5.34 0.68 -4.41
CA MET A 1 -3.96 0.26 -4.75
C MET A 1 -3.71 -1.10 -4.14
N LYS A 2 -2.78 -1.87 -4.69
CA LYS A 2 -2.32 -3.09 -4.05
C LYS A 2 -1.20 -2.75 -3.07
N HIS A 3 -1.45 -2.96 -1.78
CA HIS A 3 -0.53 -2.60 -0.69
C HIS A 3 0.51 -3.68 -0.38
N TYR A 4 0.28 -4.90 -0.87
CA TYR A 4 1.16 -6.03 -0.65
C TYR A 4 1.46 -6.74 -1.96
N SER A 5 2.71 -7.13 -2.17
CA SER A 5 3.07 -8.03 -3.27
C SER A 5 2.70 -9.46 -2.89
N ASP A 6 2.09 -10.20 -3.81
CA ASP A 6 1.71 -11.60 -3.57
C ASP A 6 2.94 -12.46 -3.28
N ALA A 7 4.06 -12.16 -3.96
CA ALA A 7 5.32 -12.86 -3.76
C ALA A 7 5.85 -12.72 -2.32
N TRP A 8 5.63 -11.57 -1.66
CA TRP A 8 6.08 -11.38 -0.28
C TRP A 8 5.28 -12.24 0.70
N ILE A 9 4.00 -12.44 0.40
CA ILE A 9 3.11 -13.22 1.24
C ILE A 9 3.32 -14.70 0.99
N GLU A 10 3.55 -15.11 -0.24
CA GLU A 10 3.93 -16.47 -0.59
C GLU A 10 5.25 -16.87 0.08
N GLU A 11 6.26 -16.00 0.05
CA GLU A 11 7.53 -16.18 0.76
C GLU A 11 7.31 -16.36 2.28
N TRP A 12 6.51 -15.48 2.90
CA TRP A 12 6.18 -15.60 4.32
C TRP A 12 5.41 -16.89 4.64
N CYS A 13 4.46 -17.28 3.79
CA CYS A 13 3.70 -18.52 3.96
C CYS A 13 4.62 -19.74 3.95
N GLN A 14 5.54 -19.81 2.97
CA GLN A 14 6.51 -20.91 2.86
C GLN A 14 7.43 -20.99 4.08
N GLU A 15 7.91 -19.85 4.60
CA GLU A 15 8.76 -19.79 5.78
C GLU A 15 8.05 -20.21 7.08
N ASN A 16 6.74 -19.99 7.17
CA ASN A 16 5.93 -20.25 8.36
C ASN A 16 5.11 -21.55 8.28
N GLY A 17 5.28 -22.34 7.22
CA GLY A 17 4.58 -23.60 7.02
C GLY A 17 3.10 -23.45 6.65
N TRP A 18 2.70 -22.28 6.15
CA TRP A 18 1.38 -22.07 5.58
C TRP A 18 1.34 -22.53 4.13
N THR A 19 0.26 -23.19 3.72
CA THR A 19 0.10 -23.75 2.37
C THR A 19 -1.10 -23.14 1.64
N ASP A 20 -1.13 -23.32 0.32
CA ASP A 20 -2.25 -22.96 -0.56
C ASP A 20 -2.73 -21.51 -0.39
N LEU A 21 -1.84 -20.54 -0.68
CA LEU A 21 -2.17 -19.12 -0.67
C LEU A 21 -3.28 -18.82 -1.69
N PHE A 22 -4.41 -18.35 -1.18
CA PHE A 22 -5.57 -17.91 -1.93
C PHE A 22 -5.79 -16.41 -1.74
N ILE A 23 -5.96 -15.70 -2.85
CA ILE A 23 -6.17 -14.25 -2.87
C ILE A 23 -7.62 -13.99 -3.22
N GLU A 24 -8.42 -13.58 -2.24
CA GLU A 24 -9.86 -13.37 -2.43
C GLU A 24 -10.18 -11.99 -3.00
N ARG A 25 -9.55 -10.93 -2.46
CA ARG A 25 -9.70 -9.52 -2.87
C ARG A 25 -8.41 -8.74 -2.63
N CYS A 26 -8.34 -7.50 -3.13
CA CYS A 26 -7.21 -6.59 -2.88
C CYS A 26 -6.89 -6.51 -1.38
N ASN A 27 -5.68 -6.95 -1.01
CA ASN A 27 -5.17 -7.00 0.37
C ASN A 27 -5.85 -8.00 1.32
N SER A 28 -6.67 -8.93 0.81
CA SER A 28 -7.23 -10.04 1.58
C SER A 28 -6.57 -11.35 1.16
N TYR A 29 -5.80 -11.92 2.09
CA TYR A 29 -4.99 -13.11 1.86
C TYR A 29 -5.43 -14.21 2.80
N TRP A 30 -5.68 -15.38 2.22
CA TRP A 30 -6.09 -16.58 2.93
C TRP A 30 -5.08 -17.67 2.64
N ALA A 31 -4.73 -18.47 3.64
CA ALA A 31 -3.88 -19.63 3.46
C ALA A 31 -4.21 -20.65 4.54
N PHE A 32 -3.72 -21.87 4.41
CA PHE A 32 -3.89 -22.92 5.41
C PHE A 32 -2.78 -22.84 6.44
N PRO A 33 -3.09 -22.58 7.73
CA PRO A 33 -2.10 -22.69 8.80
C PRO A 33 -1.52 -24.13 8.89
N PRO A 34 -0.32 -24.29 9.48
CA PRO A 34 0.28 -25.61 9.65
C PRO A 34 -0.64 -26.53 10.48
N GLY A 35 -1.08 -27.63 9.86
CA GLY A 35 -1.96 -28.62 10.49
C GLY A 35 -3.45 -28.26 10.50
N ALA A 36 -3.85 -27.15 9.87
CA ALA A 36 -5.26 -26.77 9.72
C ALA A 36 -5.91 -27.45 8.52
N VAL A 37 -7.23 -27.63 8.59
CA VAL A 37 -8.06 -28.24 7.53
C VAL A 37 -8.93 -27.20 6.81
N MET A 38 -8.87 -25.94 7.26
CA MET A 38 -9.58 -24.82 6.66
C MET A 38 -8.63 -23.65 6.41
N PRO A 39 -8.83 -22.87 5.33
CA PRO A 39 -8.07 -21.66 5.10
C PRO A 39 -8.51 -20.61 6.13
N GLU A 40 -7.52 -19.91 6.68
CA GLU A 40 -7.71 -18.79 7.60
C GLU A 40 -7.15 -17.51 6.99
N PRO A 41 -7.71 -16.34 7.34
CA PRO A 41 -7.18 -15.08 6.85
C PRO A 41 -5.82 -14.84 7.51
N ILE A 42 -4.83 -14.42 6.73
CA ILE A 42 -3.50 -14.10 7.25
C ILE A 42 -3.64 -12.91 8.21
N PRO A 43 -3.13 -13.01 9.44
CA PRO A 43 -3.29 -11.95 10.44
C PRO A 43 -2.77 -10.60 9.94
N MET A 44 -3.53 -9.53 10.18
CA MET A 44 -3.14 -8.17 9.75
C MET A 44 -1.81 -7.73 10.36
N GLN A 45 -1.49 -8.18 11.57
CA GLN A 45 -0.21 -7.90 12.24
C GLN A 45 0.96 -8.46 11.44
N VAL A 46 0.82 -9.67 10.88
CA VAL A 46 1.82 -10.30 10.01
C VAL A 46 1.97 -9.49 8.73
N LEU A 47 0.86 -9.13 8.08
CA LEU A 47 0.89 -8.31 6.86
C LEU A 47 1.63 -6.98 7.10
N ARG A 48 1.35 -6.29 8.21
CA ARG A 48 2.08 -5.08 8.59
C ARG A 48 3.57 -5.31 8.79
N VAL A 49 3.97 -6.43 9.39
CA VAL A 49 5.40 -6.79 9.55
C VAL A 49 6.05 -7.03 8.19
N ILE A 50 5.39 -7.78 7.30
CA ILE A 50 5.87 -8.02 5.93
C ILE A 50 6.07 -6.69 5.19
N LYS A 51 5.10 -5.77 5.28
CA LYS A 51 5.20 -4.43 4.67
C LYS A 51 6.30 -3.57 5.30
N ALA A 52 6.50 -3.65 6.61
CA ALA A 52 7.59 -2.95 7.27
C ALA A 52 8.98 -3.47 6.84
N GLN A 53 9.10 -4.77 6.55
CA GLN A 53 10.35 -5.38 6.08
C GLN A 53 10.62 -5.14 4.59
N LYS A 54 9.60 -5.27 3.74
CA LYS A 54 9.74 -5.21 2.27
C LYS A 54 9.56 -3.79 1.71
N GLY A 55 8.91 -2.89 2.45
CA GLY A 55 8.71 -1.49 2.09
C GLY A 55 7.46 -1.23 1.24
N LEU A 56 7.55 -0.21 0.38
CA LEU A 56 6.46 0.24 -0.50
C LEU A 56 6.36 -0.66 -1.74
N THR A 57 5.13 -0.95 -2.18
CA THR A 57 4.93 -1.63 -3.47
C THR A 57 5.28 -0.71 -4.64
N CYS A 58 5.49 -1.28 -5.83
CA CYS A 58 5.77 -0.49 -7.05
C CYS A 58 4.66 0.53 -7.33
N GLU A 59 3.40 0.18 -7.09
CA GLU A 59 2.25 1.08 -7.24
C GLU A 59 2.32 2.23 -6.24
N GLU A 60 2.50 1.93 -4.95
CA GLU A 60 2.61 2.94 -3.90
C GLU A 60 3.77 3.90 -4.14
N ARG A 61 4.90 3.36 -4.59
CA ARG A 61 6.08 4.14 -4.97
C ARG A 61 5.80 5.05 -6.16
N PHE A 62 5.11 4.56 -7.18
CA PHE A 62 4.73 5.36 -8.35
C PHE A 62 3.78 6.51 -7.98
N TRP A 63 2.75 6.25 -7.17
CA TRP A 63 1.83 7.27 -6.68
C TRP A 63 2.54 8.31 -5.80
N SER A 64 3.45 7.87 -4.93
CA SER A 64 4.26 8.75 -4.09
C SER A 64 5.18 9.66 -4.93
N ILE A 65 5.87 9.10 -5.93
CA ILE A 65 6.72 9.88 -6.84
C ILE A 65 5.88 10.88 -7.62
N THR A 66 4.71 10.47 -8.11
CA THR A 66 3.80 11.33 -8.86
C THR A 66 3.32 12.51 -8.00
N ALA A 67 2.98 12.27 -6.73
CA ALA A 67 2.62 13.31 -5.76
C ALA A 67 3.77 14.32 -5.52
N VAL A 68 5.00 13.84 -5.40
CA VAL A 68 6.20 14.71 -5.25
C VAL A 68 6.44 15.54 -6.52
N ILE A 69 6.33 14.94 -7.70
CA ILE A 69 6.52 15.68 -8.96
C ILE A 69 5.41 16.73 -9.13
N ALA A 70 4.15 16.37 -8.87
CA ALA A 70 3.01 17.27 -8.97
C ALA A 70 3.15 18.48 -8.03
N THR A 71 3.63 18.27 -6.79
CA THR A 71 3.89 19.36 -5.86
C THR A 71 5.03 20.28 -6.30
N MET A 72 6.12 19.74 -6.85
CA MET A 72 7.20 20.55 -7.40
C MET A 72 6.73 21.42 -8.56
N ILE A 73 5.92 20.86 -9.46
CA ILE A 73 5.30 21.61 -10.56
C ILE A 73 4.37 22.69 -10.02
N ALA A 74 3.51 22.35 -9.05
CA ALA A 74 2.60 23.31 -8.43
C ALA A 74 3.33 24.46 -7.76
N ALA A 75 4.46 24.21 -7.09
CA ALA A 75 5.30 25.24 -6.50
C ALA A 75 5.88 26.18 -7.57
N PHE A 76 6.37 25.64 -8.68
CA PHE A 76 6.87 26.44 -9.81
C PHE A 76 5.77 27.30 -10.44
N VAL A 77 4.59 26.71 -10.68
CA VAL A 77 3.42 27.41 -11.24
C VAL A 77 2.92 28.50 -10.29
N THR A 78 2.92 28.23 -8.98
CA THR A 78 2.59 29.20 -7.93
C THR A 78 3.52 30.42 -7.98
N TYR A 79 4.83 30.18 -8.16
CA TYR A 79 5.81 31.25 -8.32
C TYR A 79 5.57 32.07 -9.59
N TRP A 80 5.30 31.40 -10.72
CA TRP A 80 5.09 32.06 -12.00
C TRP A 80 3.80 32.89 -12.04
N LEU A 81 2.69 32.34 -11.55
CA LEU A 81 1.38 32.98 -11.53
C LEU A 81 1.16 33.92 -10.34
N ARG A 82 2.09 33.93 -9.36
CA ARG A 82 1.97 34.64 -8.08
C ARG A 82 0.63 34.37 -7.36
N CYS A 83 0.05 33.18 -7.56
CA CYS A 83 -1.25 32.80 -7.04
C CYS A 83 -1.12 31.52 -6.21
N PRO A 84 -1.68 31.45 -4.98
CA PRO A 84 -1.53 30.31 -4.09
C PRO A 84 -2.42 29.10 -4.43
N ILE A 85 -3.39 29.25 -5.35
CA ILE A 85 -4.37 28.22 -5.70
C ILE A 85 -3.73 26.89 -6.17
N PRO A 86 -2.71 26.87 -7.04
CA PRO A 86 -2.07 25.62 -7.49
C PRO A 86 -1.44 24.84 -6.33
N LEU A 87 -0.87 25.54 -5.34
CA LEU A 87 -0.29 24.92 -4.16
C LEU A 87 -1.36 24.25 -3.28
N VAL A 88 -2.51 24.90 -3.09
CA VAL A 88 -3.64 24.36 -2.33
C VAL A 88 -4.22 23.13 -3.03
N ALA A 89 -4.31 23.14 -4.36
CA ALA A 89 -4.73 21.98 -5.14
C ALA A 89 -3.74 20.80 -4.97
N ALA A 90 -2.43 21.06 -4.99
CA ALA A 90 -1.41 20.04 -4.76
C ALA A 90 -1.50 19.44 -3.34
N PHE A 91 -1.77 20.27 -2.34
CA PHE A 91 -2.03 19.80 -0.97
C PHE A 91 -3.24 18.87 -0.91
N ALA A 92 -4.37 19.26 -1.50
CA ALA A 92 -5.57 18.44 -1.53
C ALA A 92 -5.32 17.10 -2.27
N PHE A 93 -4.58 17.13 -3.38
CA PHE A 93 -4.18 15.93 -4.10
C PHE A 93 -3.34 15.01 -3.21
N ASN A 94 -2.36 15.54 -2.49
CA ASN A 94 -1.56 14.74 -1.55
C ASN A 94 -2.38 14.16 -0.42
N ALA A 95 -3.35 14.90 0.11
CA ALA A 95 -4.22 14.39 1.17
C ALA A 95 -5.01 13.16 0.68
N VAL A 96 -5.51 13.20 -0.57
CA VAL A 96 -6.21 12.06 -1.19
C VAL A 96 -5.25 10.90 -1.45
N THR A 97 -4.04 11.15 -1.95
CA THR A 97 -3.07 10.07 -2.19
C THR A 97 -2.64 9.40 -0.90
N VAL A 98 -2.42 10.17 0.18
CA VAL A 98 -2.10 9.65 1.51
C VAL A 98 -3.26 8.83 2.06
N ALA A 99 -4.50 9.32 1.97
CA ALA A 99 -5.68 8.56 2.41
C ALA A 99 -5.84 7.22 1.66
N GLN A 100 -5.41 7.16 0.40
CA GLN A 100 -5.41 5.93 -0.40
C GLN A 100 -4.20 5.01 -0.13
N LEU A 101 -3.16 5.50 0.55
CA LEU A 101 -1.96 4.75 0.96
C LEU A 101 -2.12 4.10 2.34
N GLU A 102 -2.96 4.68 3.19
CA GLU A 102 -3.32 4.07 4.48
C GLU A 102 -4.05 2.75 4.23
N VAL A 103 -3.52 1.67 4.82
CA VAL A 103 -4.16 0.36 4.78
C VAL A 103 -5.28 0.39 5.81
N GLU A 104 -6.51 0.16 5.35
CA GLU A 104 -7.68 0.06 6.23
C GLU A 104 -7.46 -1.09 7.21
N ASP A 105 -7.30 -0.73 8.48
CA ASP A 105 -7.25 -1.67 9.58
C ASP A 105 -8.68 -2.15 9.85
N ALA A 106 -9.12 -3.17 9.11
CA ALA A 106 -10.37 -3.85 9.44
C ALA A 106 -10.21 -4.48 10.83
N TYR A 107 -10.98 -3.95 11.79
CA TYR A 107 -11.05 -4.38 13.19
C TYR A 107 -11.73 -5.74 13.35
#